data_AF-A0A1Y3S7W9-F1
#
_entry.id   AF-A0A1Y3S7W9-F1
#
_cell.length_a   1.000
_cell.length_b   1.000
_cell.length_c   1.000
_cell.angle_alpha   90.00
_cell.angle_beta   90.00
_cell.angle_gamma   90.00
#
_symmetry.space_group_name_H-M   'P 1'
#
loop_
_entity.id
_entity.type
_entity.pdbx_description
1 polymer ?
#
loop_
_entity_poly.entity_id
_entity_poly.type
_entity_poly.pdbx_seq_one_letter_code
_entity_poly.pdbx_strand_id
1 'polypeptide(L)'
;MEELQRLYEDYLDLVAQLQRDRKPFEGAFGLGGGPAAHPCHQQFAKDVEQAMARVPEEQRLQAIEYIFQQALDHKGDPLVYWMFMAVHGATLPYLKGLTSQQARDLQWWYEKAYPRSERMPCQKRVLSTLKKMR
;
A
#
# COMPACT_ATOMS: atom_id res chain seq x y z
N MET A 1 5.91 -4.27 14.16
CA MET A 1 5.80 -4.92 12.84
C MET A 1 4.68 -5.94 12.75
N GLU A 2 4.47 -6.82 13.73
CA GLU A 2 3.47 -7.91 13.68
C GLU A 2 2.04 -7.44 13.33
N GLU A 3 1.58 -6.33 13.93
CA GLU A 3 0.25 -5.76 13.63
C GLU A 3 0.09 -5.42 12.14
N LEU A 4 1.09 -4.77 11.54
CA LEU A 4 1.07 -4.39 10.13
C LEU A 4 1.08 -5.62 9.22
N GLN A 5 1.87 -6.64 9.55
CA GLN A 5 1.93 -7.89 8.78
C GLN A 5 0.59 -8.63 8.82
N ARG A 6 0.01 -8.76 10.01
CA ARG A 6 -1.30 -9.39 10.20
C ARG A 6 -2.41 -8.68 9.44
N LEU A 7 -2.41 -7.34 9.40
CA LEU A 7 -3.39 -6.58 8.61
C LEU A 7 -3.33 -6.90 7.12
N TYR A 8 -2.13 -7.10 6.57
CA TYR A 8 -1.96 -7.48 5.17
C TYR A 8 -2.44 -8.92 4.92
N GLU A 9 -2.09 -9.86 5.80
CA GLU A 9 -2.55 -11.25 5.73
C GLU A 9 -4.08 -11.35 5.81
N ASP A 10 -4.68 -10.72 6.82
CA ASP A 10 -6.14 -10.71 7.01
C ASP A 10 -6.86 -10.08 5.81
N TYR A 11 -6.30 -9.01 5.23
CA TYR A 11 -6.85 -8.39 4.03
C TYR A 11 -6.77 -9.30 2.80
N LEU A 12 -5.64 -9.97 2.58
CA LEU A 12 -5.44 -10.89 1.46
C LEU A 12 -6.42 -12.06 1.54
N ASP A 13 -6.57 -12.67 2.73
CA ASP A 13 -7.51 -13.76 2.96
C ASP A 13 -8.96 -13.32 2.67
N LEU A 14 -9.34 -12.12 3.14
CA LEU A 14 -10.66 -11.57 2.89
C LEU A 14 -10.90 -11.30 1.40
N VAL A 15 -9.95 -10.71 0.70
CA VAL A 15 -10.09 -10.44 -0.76
C VAL A 15 -10.15 -11.75 -1.55
N ALA A 16 -9.32 -12.73 -1.20
CA ALA A 16 -9.37 -14.05 -1.83
C ALA A 16 -10.74 -14.71 -1.61
N GLN A 17 -11.32 -14.59 -0.41
CA GLN A 17 -12.67 -15.06 -0.14
C GLN A 17 -13.72 -14.34 -1.02
N LEU A 18 -13.69 -13.02 -1.09
CA LEU A 18 -14.62 -12.24 -1.91
C LEU A 18 -14.52 -12.60 -3.41
N GLN A 19 -13.31 -12.84 -3.91
CA GLN A 19 -13.10 -13.27 -5.28
C GLN A 19 -13.64 -14.68 -5.54
N ARG A 20 -13.49 -15.61 -4.58
CA ARG A 20 -14.07 -16.97 -4.67
C ARG A 20 -15.60 -16.96 -4.63
N ASP A 21 -16.18 -16.11 -3.79
CA ASP A 21 -17.63 -16.02 -3.60
C ASP A 21 -18.34 -15.18 -4.67
N ARG A 22 -17.56 -14.56 -5.58
CA ARG A 22 -18.07 -13.70 -6.64
C ARG A 22 -19.07 -14.46 -7.51
N LYS A 23 -20.28 -13.90 -7.63
CA LYS A 23 -21.32 -14.47 -8.51
C LYS A 23 -21.01 -14.20 -9.99
N PRO A 24 -21.41 -15.10 -10.90
CA PRO A 24 -21.39 -14.81 -12.34
C PRO A 24 -22.17 -13.51 -12.62
N PHE A 25 -21.61 -12.64 -13.46
CA PHE A 25 -22.17 -11.32 -13.82
C PHE A 25 -22.22 -10.27 -12.69
N GLU A 26 -21.66 -10.56 -11.51
CA GLU A 26 -21.54 -9.56 -10.45
C GLU A 26 -20.56 -8.45 -10.87
N GLY A 27 -21.07 -7.22 -10.92
CA GLY A 27 -20.38 -6.05 -11.49
C GLY A 27 -20.53 -5.89 -13.02
N ALA A 28 -21.23 -6.79 -13.70
CA ALA A 28 -21.60 -6.59 -15.11
C ALA A 28 -22.73 -5.53 -15.20
N PHE A 29 -22.67 -4.68 -16.23
CA PHE A 29 -23.62 -3.58 -16.45
C PHE A 29 -23.74 -2.56 -15.29
N GLY A 30 -22.79 -2.52 -14.36
CA GLY A 30 -22.81 -1.59 -13.23
C GLY A 30 -23.87 -1.89 -12.16
N LEU A 31 -24.54 -3.05 -12.24
CA LEU A 31 -25.56 -3.47 -11.28
C LEU A 31 -24.91 -4.40 -10.25
N GLY A 32 -24.69 -3.88 -9.04
CA GLY A 32 -24.10 -4.61 -7.90
C GLY A 32 -22.61 -4.31 -7.69
N GLY A 33 -22.21 -4.20 -6.42
CA GLY A 33 -20.82 -3.98 -6.02
C GLY A 33 -20.07 -5.30 -5.94
N GLY A 34 -19.33 -5.65 -7.00
CA GLY A 34 -18.41 -6.79 -6.96
C GLY A 34 -17.27 -6.59 -5.96
N PRO A 35 -16.29 -7.52 -5.87
CA PRO A 35 -15.22 -7.47 -4.87
C PRO A 35 -14.54 -6.10 -4.74
N ALA A 36 -14.32 -5.40 -5.85
CA ALA A 36 -13.70 -4.07 -5.88
C ALA A 36 -14.48 -2.95 -5.16
N ALA A 37 -15.79 -3.11 -4.96
CA ALA A 37 -16.63 -2.15 -4.26
C ALA A 37 -16.82 -2.50 -2.76
N HIS A 38 -16.22 -3.59 -2.30
CA HIS A 38 -16.39 -4.04 -0.93
C HIS A 38 -15.74 -3.05 0.06
N PRO A 39 -16.40 -2.71 1.20
CA PRO A 39 -15.89 -1.72 2.16
C PRO A 39 -14.58 -2.13 2.84
N CYS A 40 -14.16 -3.40 2.74
CA CYS A 40 -12.89 -3.87 3.30
C CYS A 40 -11.68 -3.09 2.76
N HIS A 41 -11.71 -2.61 1.51
CA HIS A 41 -10.61 -1.84 0.93
C HIS A 41 -10.40 -0.51 1.67
N GLN A 42 -11.50 0.19 1.97
CA GLN A 42 -11.44 1.44 2.73
C GLN A 42 -11.05 1.19 4.19
N GLN A 43 -11.55 0.11 4.79
CA GLN A 43 -11.21 -0.25 6.16
C GLN A 43 -9.72 -0.61 6.29
N PHE A 44 -9.20 -1.45 5.39
CA PHE A 44 -7.79 -1.80 5.31
C PHE A 44 -6.89 -0.56 5.20
N ALA A 45 -7.24 0.41 4.34
CA ALA A 45 -6.46 1.64 4.23
C ALA A 45 -6.38 2.41 5.57
N LYS A 46 -7.51 2.52 6.29
CA LYS A 46 -7.55 3.17 7.61
C LYS A 46 -6.75 2.40 8.65
N ASP A 47 -6.82 1.07 8.62
CA ASP A 47 -6.13 0.22 9.58
C ASP A 47 -4.61 0.28 9.36
N VAL A 48 -4.15 0.32 8.10
CA VAL A 48 -2.73 0.53 7.78
C VAL A 48 -2.26 1.92 8.26
N GLU A 49 -3.05 2.98 8.08
CA GLU A 49 -2.72 4.31 8.61
C GLU A 49 -2.59 4.32 10.13
N GLN A 50 -3.51 3.64 10.83
CA GLN A 50 -3.48 3.53 12.29
C GLN A 50 -2.32 2.68 12.79
N ALA A 51 -2.05 1.54 12.16
CA ALA A 51 -0.92 0.68 12.48
C ALA A 51 0.41 1.44 12.28
N MET A 52 0.55 2.18 11.18
CA MET A 52 1.74 3.01 10.94
C MET A 52 1.97 4.07 12.01
N ALA A 53 0.90 4.61 12.62
CA ALA A 53 1.03 5.56 13.72
C ALA A 53 1.56 4.94 15.01
N ARG A 54 1.42 3.63 15.17
CA ARG A 54 1.89 2.86 16.34
C ARG A 54 3.27 2.23 16.13
N VAL A 55 3.80 2.26 14.91
CA VAL A 55 5.14 1.73 14.61
C VAL A 55 6.21 2.56 15.36
N PRO A 56 7.05 1.91 16.20
CA PRO A 56 8.18 2.56 16.85
C PRO A 56 9.14 3.20 15.85
N GLU A 57 9.81 4.28 16.23
CA GLU A 57 10.65 5.05 15.32
C GLU A 57 11.77 4.20 14.68
N GLU A 58 12.39 3.33 15.48
CA GLU A 58 13.42 2.39 15.07
C GLU A 58 12.95 1.35 14.03
N GLN A 59 11.64 1.12 13.91
CA GLN A 59 11.03 0.20 12.94
C GLN A 59 10.41 0.93 11.74
N ARG A 60 10.41 2.27 11.70
CA ARG A 60 9.69 3.02 10.65
C ARG A 60 10.18 2.74 9.25
N LEU A 61 11.50 2.72 9.03
CA LEU A 61 12.05 2.41 7.71
C LEU A 61 11.59 1.01 7.25
N GLN A 62 11.71 0.01 8.13
CA GLN A 62 11.28 -1.35 7.86
C GLN A 62 9.79 -1.43 7.52
N ALA A 63 8.93 -0.70 8.24
CA ALA A 63 7.49 -0.66 7.96
C ALA A 63 7.17 0.01 6.62
N ILE A 64 7.87 1.10 6.29
CA ILE A 64 7.73 1.80 5.01
C ILE A 64 8.14 0.89 3.84
N GLU A 65 9.30 0.25 3.96
CA GLU A 65 9.81 -0.70 2.97
C GLU A 65 8.86 -1.89 2.80
N TYR A 66 8.33 -2.42 3.90
CA TYR A 66 7.32 -3.48 3.87
C TYR A 66 6.09 -3.05 3.07
N ILE A 67 5.47 -1.90 3.38
CA ILE A 67 4.28 -1.40 2.67
C ILE A 67 4.53 -1.29 1.17
N PHE A 68 5.69 -0.77 0.78
CA PHE A 68 6.04 -0.66 -0.64
C PHE A 68 6.21 -2.05 -1.25
N GLN A 69 7.07 -2.89 -0.67
CA GLN A 69 7.35 -4.23 -1.19
C GLN A 69 6.08 -5.06 -1.42
N GLN A 70 5.11 -4.97 -0.51
CA GLN A 70 3.84 -5.71 -0.63
C GLN A 70 3.12 -5.46 -1.97
N ALA A 71 3.13 -4.22 -2.49
CA ALA A 71 2.55 -3.95 -3.80
C ALA A 71 3.28 -4.71 -4.92
N LEU A 72 4.61 -4.82 -4.86
CA LEU A 72 5.39 -5.51 -5.89
C LEU A 72 5.17 -7.02 -5.86
N ASP A 73 5.05 -7.58 -4.66
CA ASP A 73 4.83 -9.02 -4.45
C ASP A 73 3.47 -9.48 -4.99
N HIS A 74 2.51 -8.57 -5.10
CA HIS A 74 1.12 -8.87 -5.50
C HIS A 74 0.73 -8.29 -6.87
N LYS A 75 1.70 -8.02 -7.76
CA LYS A 75 1.42 -7.53 -9.13
C LYS A 75 0.50 -8.45 -9.96
N GLY A 76 0.41 -9.73 -9.61
CA GLY A 76 -0.44 -10.71 -10.29
C GLY A 76 -1.95 -10.54 -10.03
N ASP A 77 -2.33 -9.83 -8.96
CA ASP A 77 -3.73 -9.53 -8.64
C ASP A 77 -3.96 -8.01 -8.75
N PRO A 78 -4.61 -7.51 -9.82
CA PRO A 78 -4.83 -6.09 -10.00
C PRO A 78 -5.60 -5.41 -8.86
N LEU A 79 -6.56 -6.10 -8.23
CA LEU A 79 -7.36 -5.51 -7.15
C LEU A 79 -6.49 -5.28 -5.92
N VAL A 80 -5.71 -6.29 -5.55
CA VAL A 80 -4.75 -6.21 -4.44
C VAL A 80 -3.64 -5.21 -4.76
N TYR A 81 -3.05 -5.28 -5.95
CA TYR A 81 -1.98 -4.40 -6.41
C TYR A 81 -2.36 -2.92 -6.25
N TRP A 82 -3.51 -2.52 -6.79
CA TRP A 82 -3.92 -1.12 -6.75
C TRP A 82 -4.29 -0.65 -5.34
N MET A 83 -4.83 -1.54 -4.50
CA MET A 83 -5.06 -1.21 -3.10
C MET A 83 -3.74 -1.02 -2.34
N PHE A 84 -2.77 -1.89 -2.56
CA PHE A 84 -1.45 -1.77 -1.93
C PHE A 84 -0.70 -0.52 -2.41
N MET A 85 -0.81 -0.19 -3.70
CA MET A 85 -0.34 1.10 -4.22
C MET A 85 -1.03 2.30 -3.55
N ALA A 86 -2.32 2.23 -3.26
CA ALA A 86 -3.03 3.33 -2.61
C ALA A 86 -2.53 3.57 -1.17
N VAL A 87 -2.29 2.51 -0.39
CA VAL A 87 -1.85 2.64 1.02
C VAL A 87 -0.41 3.13 1.18
N HIS A 88 0.36 3.27 0.10
CA HIS A 88 1.64 4.01 0.16
C HIS A 88 1.46 5.42 0.76
N GLY A 89 0.27 6.03 0.63
CA GLY A 89 -0.06 7.30 1.26
C GLY A 89 0.11 7.30 2.80
N ALA A 90 -0.12 6.17 3.46
CA ALA A 90 0.02 6.01 4.91
C ALA A 90 1.45 6.26 5.40
N THR A 91 2.45 6.11 4.52
CA THR A 91 3.87 6.32 4.86
C THR A 91 4.28 7.78 4.93
N LEU A 92 3.54 8.68 4.27
CA LEU A 92 3.94 10.08 4.04
C LEU A 92 4.31 10.86 5.33
N PRO A 93 3.56 10.75 6.45
CA PRO A 93 3.90 11.45 7.68
C PRO A 93 5.25 11.02 8.27
N TYR A 94 5.64 9.77 8.05
CA TYR A 94 6.80 9.13 8.67
C TYR A 94 8.08 9.26 7.86
N LEU A 95 7.98 9.61 6.57
CA LEU A 95 9.15 9.80 5.71
C LEU A 95 10.10 10.84 6.28
N LYS A 96 9.60 11.91 6.90
CA LYS A 96 10.43 13.00 7.47
C LYS A 96 11.31 12.58 8.64
N GLY A 97 11.02 11.43 9.27
CA GLY A 97 11.86 10.88 10.34
C GLY A 97 13.09 10.12 9.81
N LEU A 98 13.20 9.89 8.50
CA LEU A 98 14.34 9.19 7.91
C LEU A 98 15.57 10.10 7.87
N THR A 99 16.75 9.49 7.99
CA THR A 99 18.01 10.18 7.71
C THR A 99 18.14 10.50 6.21
N SER A 100 18.99 11.47 5.86
CA SER A 100 19.25 11.80 4.44
C SER A 100 19.76 10.59 3.64
N GLN A 101 20.56 9.73 4.26
CA GLN A 101 21.04 8.49 3.63
C GLN A 101 19.88 7.52 3.36
N GLN A 102 19.04 7.25 4.36
CA GLN A 102 17.86 6.40 4.20
C GLN A 102 16.90 6.94 3.14
N ALA A 103 16.64 8.25 3.15
CA ALA A 103 15.77 8.88 2.16
C ALA A 103 16.33 8.76 0.73
N ARG A 104 17.65 8.88 0.56
CA ARG A 104 18.33 8.70 -0.73
C ARG A 104 18.24 7.27 -1.24
N ASP A 105 18.51 6.29 -0.38
CA ASP A 105 18.49 4.87 -0.75
C ASP A 105 17.06 4.42 -1.09
N LEU A 106 16.09 4.81 -0.26
CA LEU A 106 14.68 4.54 -0.48
C LEU A 106 14.17 5.23 -1.76
N GLN A 107 14.58 6.47 -2.03
CA GLN A 107 14.24 7.17 -3.28
C GLN A 107 14.75 6.39 -4.50
N TRP A 108 16.03 5.98 -4.49
CA TRP A 108 16.64 5.26 -5.59
C TRP A 108 15.91 3.93 -5.86
N TRP A 109 15.66 3.16 -4.81
CA TRP A 109 14.94 1.89 -4.91
C TRP A 109 13.51 2.10 -5.43
N TYR A 110 12.78 3.06 -4.87
CA TYR A 110 11.38 3.32 -5.23
C TYR A 110 11.22 3.79 -6.69
N GLU A 111 12.14 4.61 -7.19
CA GLU A 111 12.10 5.04 -8.60
C GLU A 111 12.33 3.89 -9.58
N LYS A 112 13.15 2.91 -9.20
CA LYS A 112 13.41 1.68 -9.97
C LYS A 112 12.23 0.71 -9.90
N ALA A 113 11.63 0.56 -8.72
CA ALA A 113 10.53 -0.38 -8.48
C ALA A 113 9.21 0.04 -9.14
N TYR A 114 8.89 1.34 -9.09
CA TYR A 114 7.63 1.87 -9.63
C TYR A 114 7.90 2.81 -10.82
N PRO A 115 7.68 2.38 -12.08
CA PRO A 115 7.94 3.19 -13.26
C PRO A 115 6.97 4.38 -13.35
N ARG A 116 7.36 5.43 -14.09
CA ARG A 116 6.58 6.69 -14.17
C ARG A 116 5.13 6.49 -14.63
N SER A 117 4.88 5.49 -15.46
CA SER A 117 3.54 5.13 -15.99
C SER A 117 2.57 4.63 -14.90
N GLU A 118 3.08 4.08 -13.80
CA GLU A 118 2.26 3.47 -12.75
C GLU A 118 2.09 4.41 -11.53
N ARG A 119 2.74 5.57 -11.54
CA ARG A 119 2.76 6.48 -10.38
C ARG A 119 1.49 7.32 -10.29
N MET A 120 0.67 7.03 -9.28
CA MET A 120 -0.48 7.84 -8.89
C MET A 120 -0.03 9.08 -8.08
N PRO A 121 -0.92 10.03 -7.77
CA PRO A 121 -0.57 11.22 -6.98
C PRO A 121 0.14 10.90 -5.65
N CYS A 122 -0.20 9.81 -4.96
CA CYS A 122 0.46 9.41 -3.73
C CYS A 122 1.93 8.97 -3.97
N GLN A 123 2.21 8.13 -4.97
CA GLN A 123 3.60 7.75 -5.34
C GLN A 123 4.43 8.99 -5.71
N LYS A 124 3.85 9.95 -6.44
CA LYS A 124 4.53 11.21 -6.79
C LYS A 124 4.86 12.03 -5.54
N ARG A 125 3.95 12.07 -4.55
CA ARG A 125 4.19 12.73 -3.26
C ARG A 125 5.27 12.02 -2.44
N VAL A 126 5.30 10.69 -2.38
CA VAL A 126 6.36 9.92 -1.71
C VAL A 126 7.73 10.31 -2.29
N LEU A 127 7.89 10.24 -3.61
CA LEU A 127 9.15 10.62 -4.27
C LEU A 127 9.51 12.09 -4.07
N SER A 128 8.53 13.00 -4.13
CA SER A 128 8.79 14.42 -3.90
C SER A 128 9.27 14.68 -2.47
N THR A 129 8.70 14.00 -1.47
CA THR A 129 9.13 14.09 -0.08
C THR A 129 10.54 13.57 0.10
N LEU A 130 10.86 12.37 -0.38
CA LEU A 130 12.20 11.79 -0.28
C LEU A 130 13.27 12.67 -0.95
N LYS A 131 12.96 13.24 -2.13
CA LYS A 131 13.88 14.14 -2.85
C LYS A 131 14.18 15.45 -2.12
N LYS A 132 13.33 15.88 -1.19
CA LYS A 132 13.55 17.09 -0.38
C LYS A 132 14.43 16.82 0.85
N MET A 133 14.65 15.55 1.20
CA MET A 133 15.37 15.12 2.39
C MET A 133 16.81 14.68 2.11
N ARG A 134 17.10 14.35 0.86
CA ARG A 134 18.42 13.91 0.38
C ARG A 134 19.42 15.06 0.33
#